data_AF-A0A7K0A889-F1
#
_entry.id   AF-A0A7K0A889-F1
#
_cell.length_a   1.000
_cell.length_b   1.000
_cell.length_c   1.000
_cell.angle_alpha   90.00
_cell.angle_beta   90.00
_cell.angle_gamma   90.00
#
_symmetry.space_group_name_H-M   'P 1'
#
loop_
_entity.id
_entity.type
_entity.pdbx_description
1 polymer ?
#
loop_
_entity_poly.entity_id
_entity_poly.type
_entity_poly.pdbx_seq_one_letter_code
_entity_poly.pdbx_strand_id
1 'polypeptide(L)'
;ALDIVKHLVEWSRGFLKGAGIELPALDVEADPGAAWKRHVTDIQAILDDPAGRVLSNPHIGDKPVDEAIDQFYTADVWMHSWDLAKALGREPDLDQERCATALAAMEPVEQMLRDSGQFGPAVPVAPDASVQDKLMAFIGRDPAWRPEG
;
A
#
# COMPACT_ATOMS: atom_id res chain seq x y z
N ALA A 1 -14.03 2.46 -3.63
CA ALA A 1 -13.43 3.27 -2.55
C ALA A 1 -13.46 2.54 -1.21
N LEU A 2 -14.61 1.99 -0.78
CA LEU A 2 -14.72 1.21 0.45
C LEU A 2 -13.72 0.04 0.51
N ASP A 3 -13.61 -0.73 -0.57
CA ASP A 3 -12.69 -1.89 -0.64
C ASP A 3 -11.21 -1.49 -0.43
N ILE A 4 -10.82 -0.29 -0.87
CA ILE A 4 -9.46 0.23 -0.69
C ILE A 4 -9.21 0.50 0.81
N VAL A 5 -10.15 1.16 1.47
CA VAL A 5 -10.05 1.42 2.93
C VAL A 5 -10.04 0.09 3.70
N LYS A 6 -10.91 -0.84 3.31
CA LYS A 6 -10.98 -2.17 3.92
C LYS A 6 -9.65 -2.92 3.77
N HIS A 7 -9.07 -2.92 2.57
CA HIS A 7 -7.76 -3.51 2.32
C HIS A 7 -6.67 -2.92 3.21
N LEU A 8 -6.51 -1.59 3.23
CA LEU A 8 -5.48 -0.93 4.01
C LEU A 8 -5.59 -1.21 5.52
N VAL A 9 -6.81 -1.37 6.04
CA VAL A 9 -7.06 -1.72 7.44
C VAL A 9 -6.79 -3.21 7.71
N GLU A 10 -7.35 -4.10 6.90
CA GLU A 10 -7.31 -5.54 7.16
C GLU A 10 -5.95 -6.17 6.85
N TRP A 11 -5.34 -5.80 5.72
CA TRP A 11 -4.06 -6.35 5.27
C TRP A 11 -2.95 -6.05 6.27
N SER A 12 -2.82 -4.79 6.70
CA SER A 12 -1.78 -4.36 7.64
C SER A 12 -1.96 -4.98 9.04
N ARG A 13 -3.20 -5.15 9.52
CA ARG A 13 -3.49 -5.89 10.76
C ARG A 13 -3.10 -7.36 10.65
N GLY A 14 -3.35 -7.99 9.49
CA GLY A 14 -2.89 -9.35 9.22
C GLY A 14 -1.37 -9.46 9.20
N PHE A 15 -0.70 -8.50 8.56
CA PHE A 15 0.75 -8.40 8.47
C PHE A 15 1.42 -8.31 9.84
N LEU A 16 0.88 -7.48 10.73
CA LEU A 16 1.42 -7.25 12.09
C LEU A 16 1.34 -8.48 13.01
N LYS A 17 0.55 -9.49 12.66
CA LYS A 17 0.57 -10.78 13.39
C LYS A 17 1.94 -11.45 13.34
N GLY A 18 2.73 -11.19 12.31
CA GLY A 18 4.13 -11.64 12.21
C GLY A 18 5.03 -11.08 13.32
N ALA A 19 4.62 -10.00 13.99
CA ALA A 19 5.29 -9.43 15.16
C ALA A 19 4.60 -9.77 16.49
N GLY A 20 3.65 -10.72 16.50
CA GLY A 20 2.83 -11.03 17.67
C GLY A 20 1.84 -9.92 18.06
N ILE A 21 1.55 -8.99 17.14
CA ILE A 21 0.64 -7.88 17.38
C ILE A 21 -0.74 -8.25 16.82
N GLU A 22 -1.71 -8.39 17.72
CA GLU A 22 -3.10 -8.66 17.38
C GLU A 22 -3.96 -7.45 17.74
N LEU A 23 -4.46 -6.76 16.72
CA LEU A 23 -5.39 -5.65 16.89
C LEU A 23 -6.83 -6.13 16.66
N PRO A 24 -7.82 -5.60 17.41
CA PRO A 24 -9.23 -5.95 17.21
C PRO A 24 -9.70 -5.69 15.77
N ALA A 25 -10.61 -6.52 15.26
CA ALA A 25 -11.25 -6.24 13.97
C ALA A 25 -12.05 -4.91 14.04
N LEU A 26 -12.06 -4.18 12.93
CA LEU A 26 -12.82 -2.95 12.78
C LEU A 26 -13.91 -3.15 11.72
N ASP A 27 -15.11 -2.65 11.99
CA ASP A 27 -16.22 -2.68 11.03
C ASP A 27 -16.08 -1.53 10.03
N VAL A 28 -15.34 -1.77 8.96
CA VAL A 28 -15.08 -0.78 7.90
C VAL A 28 -16.34 -0.48 7.09
N GLU A 29 -17.25 -1.44 6.96
CA GLU A 29 -18.48 -1.28 6.17
C GLU A 29 -19.50 -0.40 6.89
N ALA A 30 -19.60 -0.51 8.23
CA ALA A 30 -20.48 0.33 9.02
C ALA A 30 -20.04 1.80 9.06
N ASP A 31 -18.75 2.09 9.24
CA ASP A 31 -18.20 3.44 9.21
C ASP A 31 -16.71 3.43 8.80
N PRO A 32 -16.40 3.60 7.49
CA PRO A 32 -15.04 3.55 7.00
C PRO A 32 -14.17 4.69 7.53
N GLY A 33 -14.78 5.85 7.84
CA GLY A 33 -14.06 7.01 8.37
C GLY A 33 -13.64 6.81 9.82
N ALA A 34 -14.53 6.27 10.65
CA ALA A 34 -14.22 5.92 12.04
C ALA A 34 -13.22 4.76 12.10
N ALA A 35 -13.41 3.72 11.27
CA ALA A 35 -12.49 2.60 11.19
C ALA A 35 -11.07 3.04 10.79
N TRP A 36 -10.94 3.89 9.75
CA TRP A 36 -9.64 4.43 9.35
C TRP A 36 -8.97 5.25 10.45
N LYS A 37 -9.71 6.15 11.13
CA LYS A 37 -9.15 6.94 12.25
C LYS A 37 -8.64 6.05 13.37
N ARG A 38 -9.44 5.04 13.76
CA ARG A 38 -9.02 4.08 14.79
C ARG A 38 -7.79 3.30 14.35
N HIS A 39 -7.75 2.90 13.08
CA HIS A 39 -6.61 2.20 12.51
C HIS A 39 -5.33 3.02 12.56
N VAL A 40 -5.39 4.28 12.16
CA VAL A 40 -4.24 5.21 12.28
C VAL A 40 -3.77 5.33 13.73
N THR A 41 -4.69 5.46 14.70
CA THR A 41 -4.33 5.49 16.13
C THR A 41 -3.62 4.21 16.58
N ASP A 42 -4.11 3.04 16.17
CA ASP A 42 -3.50 1.77 16.55
C ASP A 42 -2.09 1.62 15.93
N ILE A 43 -1.90 1.99 14.66
CA ILE A 43 -0.58 1.95 14.00
C ILE A 43 0.39 2.95 14.64
N GLN A 44 -0.06 4.18 14.91
CA GLN A 44 0.77 5.19 15.56
C GLN A 44 1.24 4.73 16.94
N ALA A 45 0.38 4.10 17.73
CA ALA A 45 0.76 3.57 19.04
C ALA A 45 1.86 2.49 18.96
N ILE A 46 1.92 1.72 17.86
CA ILE A 46 3.01 0.75 17.62
C ILE A 46 4.31 1.48 17.28
N LEU A 47 4.25 2.53 16.48
CA LEU A 47 5.42 3.34 16.10
C LEU A 47 5.96 4.17 17.27
N ASP A 48 5.08 4.61 18.18
CA ASP A 48 5.46 5.36 19.39
C ASP A 48 6.20 4.47 20.41
N ASP A 49 5.89 3.17 20.43
CA ASP A 49 6.56 2.18 21.27
C ASP A 49 6.73 0.84 20.54
N PRO A 50 7.72 0.72 19.63
CA PRO A 50 7.96 -0.54 18.92
C PRO A 50 8.46 -1.65 19.85
N ALA A 51 8.97 -1.32 21.04
CA ALA A 51 9.47 -2.23 22.07
C ALA A 51 10.49 -3.28 21.56
N GLY A 52 11.22 -2.98 20.47
CA GLY A 52 12.17 -3.92 19.85
C GLY A 52 11.51 -5.16 19.24
N ARG A 53 10.20 -5.11 18.98
CA ARG A 53 9.45 -6.21 18.35
C ARG A 53 9.98 -6.46 16.94
N VAL A 54 10.15 -7.73 16.62
CA VAL A 54 10.56 -8.21 15.30
C VAL A 54 9.34 -8.78 14.60
N LEU A 55 9.08 -8.31 13.39
CA LEU A 55 8.13 -8.90 12.47
C LEU A 55 8.84 -10.00 11.67
N SER A 56 8.34 -11.23 11.79
CA SER A 56 8.77 -12.38 10.99
C SER A 56 7.76 -12.69 9.89
N ASN A 57 8.20 -12.69 8.63
CA ASN A 57 7.35 -13.03 7.49
C ASN A 57 8.12 -13.82 6.42
N PRO A 58 7.57 -14.93 5.89
CA PRO A 58 8.25 -15.77 4.91
C PRO A 58 8.76 -15.08 3.64
N HIS A 59 8.12 -13.97 3.23
CA HIS A 59 8.44 -13.28 1.97
C HIS A 59 9.45 -12.14 2.13
N ILE A 60 9.58 -11.58 3.34
CA ILE A 60 10.40 -10.38 3.60
C ILE A 60 11.46 -10.59 4.69
N GLY A 61 11.47 -11.78 5.31
CA GLY A 61 12.37 -12.13 6.41
C GLY A 61 11.95 -11.54 7.76
N ASP A 62 12.93 -11.47 8.66
CA ASP A 62 12.79 -10.87 9.98
C ASP A 62 13.24 -9.40 9.94
N LYS A 63 12.40 -8.49 10.43
CA LYS A 63 12.66 -7.05 10.47
C LYS A 63 12.13 -6.41 11.75
N PRO A 64 12.75 -5.34 12.27
CA PRO A 64 12.12 -4.48 13.26
C PRO A 64 10.73 -4.03 12.79
N VAL A 65 9.73 -4.04 13.68
CA VAL A 65 8.33 -3.78 13.29
C VAL A 65 8.12 -2.39 12.71
N ASP A 66 8.85 -1.40 13.21
CA ASP A 66 8.85 -0.02 12.72
C ASP A 66 9.44 0.08 11.31
N GLU A 67 10.57 -0.58 11.05
CA GLU A 67 11.15 -0.67 9.70
C GLU A 67 10.20 -1.42 8.74
N ALA A 68 9.52 -2.46 9.21
CA ALA A 68 8.55 -3.20 8.40
C ALA A 68 7.31 -2.35 8.08
N ILE A 69 6.81 -1.55 9.03
CA ILE A 69 5.72 -0.60 8.79
C ILE A 69 6.15 0.45 7.76
N ASP A 70 7.33 1.06 7.94
CA ASP A 70 7.85 2.07 7.03
C ASP A 70 8.05 1.53 5.61
N GLN A 71 8.66 0.35 5.49
CA GLN A 71 9.01 -0.20 4.18
C GLN A 71 7.79 -0.74 3.41
N PHE A 72 6.84 -1.39 4.10
CA PHE A 72 5.75 -2.12 3.44
C PHE A 72 4.42 -1.40 3.56
N TYR A 73 4.00 -1.04 4.77
CA TYR A 73 2.68 -0.44 4.96
C TYR A 73 2.61 1.02 4.50
N THR A 74 3.65 1.82 4.74
CA THR A 74 3.69 3.20 4.22
C THR A 74 3.71 3.23 2.68
N ALA A 75 4.42 2.29 2.05
CA ALA A 75 4.41 2.14 0.60
C ALA A 75 3.01 1.76 0.07
N ASP A 76 2.34 0.84 0.75
CA ASP A 76 0.98 0.40 0.43
C ASP A 76 -0.04 1.54 0.53
N VAL A 77 -0.01 2.32 1.63
CA VAL A 77 -0.84 3.52 1.80
C VAL A 77 -0.58 4.55 0.71
N TRP A 78 0.70 4.80 0.37
CA TRP A 78 1.07 5.76 -0.66
C TRP A 78 0.53 5.34 -2.03
N MET A 79 0.73 4.09 -2.45
CA MET A 79 0.21 3.59 -3.73
C MET A 79 -1.32 3.57 -3.76
N HIS A 80 -1.98 3.12 -2.69
CA HIS A 80 -3.44 3.10 -2.63
C HIS A 80 -4.09 4.49 -2.48
N SER A 81 -3.32 5.52 -2.14
CA SER A 81 -3.82 6.90 -2.23
C SER A 81 -4.15 7.30 -3.67
N TRP A 82 -3.44 6.73 -4.66
CA TRP A 82 -3.79 6.86 -6.08
C TRP A 82 -5.11 6.15 -6.39
N ASP A 83 -5.27 4.91 -5.93
CA ASP A 83 -6.51 4.15 -6.15
C ASP A 83 -7.72 4.91 -5.56
N LEU A 84 -7.56 5.49 -4.37
CA LEU A 84 -8.60 6.25 -3.71
C LEU A 84 -8.93 7.56 -4.46
N ALA A 85 -7.91 8.30 -4.90
CA ALA A 85 -8.11 9.52 -5.68
C ALA A 85 -8.87 9.22 -6.98
N LYS A 86 -8.46 8.19 -7.74
CA LYS A 86 -9.14 7.76 -8.96
C LYS A 86 -10.58 7.34 -8.67
N ALA A 87 -10.81 6.55 -7.62
CA ALA A 87 -12.15 6.07 -7.26
C ALA A 87 -13.11 7.20 -6.87
N LEU A 88 -12.58 8.34 -6.43
CA LEU A 88 -13.33 9.55 -6.11
C LEU A 88 -13.41 10.54 -7.28
N GLY A 89 -12.95 10.16 -8.48
CA GLY A 89 -12.92 11.03 -9.66
C GLY A 89 -11.96 12.21 -9.53
N ARG A 90 -10.93 12.10 -8.68
CA ARG A 90 -9.89 13.12 -8.48
C ARG A 90 -8.63 12.73 -9.24
N GLU A 91 -7.91 13.74 -9.70
CA GLU A 91 -6.57 13.53 -10.27
C GLU A 91 -5.58 13.22 -9.14
N PRO A 92 -4.88 12.08 -9.17
CA PRO A 92 -3.86 11.74 -8.18
C PRO A 92 -2.56 12.52 -8.40
N ASP A 93 -1.89 12.85 -7.29
CA ASP A 93 -0.56 13.46 -7.28
C ASP A 93 0.30 12.74 -6.23
N LEU A 94 1.07 11.74 -6.67
CA LEU A 94 1.94 10.92 -5.84
C LEU A 94 3.36 11.48 -5.68
N ASP A 95 3.64 12.68 -6.21
CA ASP A 95 4.97 13.24 -6.42
C ASP A 95 5.80 12.48 -7.48
N GLN A 96 6.25 13.19 -8.51
CA GLN A 96 6.93 12.58 -9.67
C GLN A 96 8.33 12.05 -9.32
N GLU A 97 9.05 12.70 -8.39
CA GLU A 97 10.40 12.29 -7.98
C GLU A 97 10.34 11.01 -7.14
N ARG A 98 9.37 10.94 -6.23
CA ARG A 98 9.08 9.73 -5.45
C ARG A 98 8.65 8.58 -6.36
N CYS A 99 7.81 8.86 -7.36
CA CYS A 99 7.44 7.85 -8.37
C CYS A 99 8.66 7.32 -9.13
N ALA A 100 9.55 8.21 -9.56
CA ALA A 100 10.77 7.83 -10.28
C ALA A 100 11.68 6.93 -9.44
N THR A 101 11.88 7.31 -8.18
CA THR A 101 12.71 6.56 -7.23
C THR A 101 12.12 5.17 -6.98
N ALA A 102 10.81 5.08 -6.74
CA ALA A 102 10.14 3.80 -6.52
C ALA A 102 10.19 2.90 -7.76
N LEU A 103 9.94 3.44 -8.95
CA LEU A 103 9.99 2.67 -10.19
C LEU A 103 11.40 2.10 -10.42
N ALA A 104 12.43 2.93 -10.32
CA ALA A 104 13.83 2.49 -10.47
C ALA A 104 14.24 1.43 -9.44
N ALA A 105 13.68 1.47 -8.22
CA ALA A 105 13.92 0.44 -7.21
C ALA A 105 13.18 -0.87 -7.48
N MET A 106 12.00 -0.81 -8.13
CA MET A 106 11.16 -1.99 -8.41
C MET A 106 11.53 -2.72 -9.70
N GLU A 107 11.99 -2.00 -10.74
CA GLU A 107 12.35 -2.59 -12.05
C GLU A 107 13.33 -3.79 -11.94
N PRO A 108 14.42 -3.73 -11.14
CA PRO A 108 15.37 -4.85 -11.05
C PRO A 108 14.80 -6.11 -10.40
N VAL A 109 13.69 -5.99 -9.66
CA VAL A 109 13.06 -7.07 -8.90
C VAL A 109 11.67 -7.41 -9.43
N GLU A 110 11.33 -6.99 -10.66
CA GLU A 110 10.00 -7.16 -11.24
C GLU A 110 9.48 -8.60 -11.13
N GLN A 111 10.26 -9.60 -11.55
CA GLN A 111 9.81 -10.99 -11.54
C GLN A 111 9.43 -11.45 -10.12
N MET A 112 10.23 -11.07 -9.11
CA MET A 112 9.94 -11.37 -7.71
C MET A 112 8.64 -10.70 -7.25
N LEU A 113 8.38 -9.46 -7.68
CA LEU A 113 7.12 -8.77 -7.40
C LEU A 113 5.93 -9.47 -8.05
N ARG A 114 6.04 -9.95 -9.30
CA ARG A 114 4.98 -10.74 -9.95
C ARG A 114 4.73 -12.06 -9.24
N ASP A 115 5.81 -12.78 -8.91
CA ASP A 115 5.74 -14.09 -8.26
C ASP A 115 5.13 -14.02 -6.85
N SER A 116 5.21 -12.85 -6.20
CA SER A 116 4.54 -12.61 -4.91
C SER A 116 3.00 -12.66 -4.99
N GLY A 117 2.42 -12.47 -6.18
CA GLY A 117 0.97 -12.35 -6.39
C GLY A 117 0.36 -11.02 -5.92
N GLN A 118 1.13 -10.12 -5.31
CA GLN A 118 0.65 -8.80 -4.86
C GLN A 118 0.58 -7.77 -5.99
N PHE A 119 1.39 -7.96 -7.04
CA PHE A 119 1.50 -7.05 -8.17
C PHE A 119 0.93 -7.70 -9.43
N GLY A 120 -0.02 -7.02 -10.09
CA GLY A 120 -0.61 -7.48 -11.34
C GLY A 120 0.38 -7.41 -12.52
N PRO A 121 -0.01 -7.92 -13.70
CA PRO A 121 0.78 -7.74 -14.92
C PRO A 121 0.87 -6.25 -15.27
N ALA A 122 2.01 -5.82 -15.77
CA ALA A 122 2.20 -4.43 -16.17
C ALA A 122 1.22 -4.04 -17.31
N VAL A 123 0.69 -2.83 -17.23
CA VAL A 123 -0.20 -2.26 -18.25
C VAL A 123 0.62 -1.45 -19.25
N PRO A 124 0.37 -1.55 -20.57
CA PRO A 124 1.04 -0.70 -21.55
C PRO A 124 0.66 0.78 -21.38
N VAL A 125 1.65 1.67 -21.39
CA VAL A 125 1.47 3.13 -21.39
C VAL A 125 2.28 3.78 -22.50
N ALA A 126 1.90 5.01 -22.87
CA ALA A 126 2.63 5.76 -23.88
C ALA A 126 4.08 6.06 -23.42
N PRO A 127 5.06 6.14 -24.35
CA PRO A 127 6.46 6.41 -23.99
C PRO A 127 6.65 7.75 -23.26
N ASP A 128 5.81 8.73 -23.55
CA ASP A 128 5.78 10.07 -22.97
C ASP A 128 4.82 10.21 -21.78
N ALA A 129 4.21 9.10 -21.31
CA ALA A 129 3.41 9.09 -20.10
C ALA A 129 4.21 9.58 -18.88
N SER A 130 3.49 10.16 -17.91
CA SER A 130 4.08 10.64 -16.66
C SER A 130 4.76 9.49 -15.90
N VAL A 131 5.69 9.84 -15.00
CA VAL A 131 6.39 8.81 -14.22
C VAL A 131 5.42 8.13 -13.24
N GLN A 132 4.45 8.88 -12.71
CA GLN A 132 3.34 8.31 -11.94
C GLN A 132 2.58 7.25 -12.75
N ASP A 133 2.18 7.56 -14.00
CA ASP A 133 1.42 6.60 -14.81
C ASP A 133 2.26 5.36 -15.13
N LYS A 134 3.56 5.53 -15.40
CA LYS A 134 4.49 4.41 -15.61
C LYS A 134 4.63 3.54 -14.37
N LEU A 135 4.75 4.13 -13.17
CA LEU A 135 4.79 3.38 -11.92
C LEU A 135 3.48 2.61 -11.67
N MET A 136 2.33 3.29 -11.79
CA MET A 136 1.03 2.66 -11.57
C MET A 136 0.77 1.54 -12.57
N ALA A 137 1.13 1.76 -13.83
CA ALA A 137 1.09 0.75 -14.87
C ALA A 137 2.03 -0.43 -14.58
N PHE A 138 3.24 -0.17 -14.11
CA PHE A 138 4.20 -1.20 -13.70
C PHE A 138 3.65 -2.08 -12.57
N ILE A 139 2.92 -1.53 -11.61
CA ILE A 139 2.31 -2.32 -10.52
C ILE A 139 0.95 -2.95 -10.91
N GLY A 140 0.56 -2.82 -12.18
CA GLY A 140 -0.63 -3.47 -12.75
C GLY A 140 -1.94 -2.70 -12.57
N ARG A 141 -1.87 -1.38 -12.35
CA ARG A 141 -3.03 -0.48 -12.42
C ARG A 141 -3.13 0.10 -13.82
N ASP A 142 -4.35 0.36 -14.27
CA ASP A 142 -4.59 1.07 -15.53
C ASP A 142 -4.70 2.59 -15.26
N PRO A 143 -3.73 3.42 -15.72
CA PRO A 143 -3.81 4.86 -15.50
C PRO A 143 -5.01 5.54 -16.16
N ALA A 144 -5.55 4.93 -17.23
CA ALA A 144 -6.71 5.43 -17.95
C ALA A 144 -8.04 5.07 -17.27
N TRP A 145 -8.03 4.21 -16.24
CA TRP A 145 -9.24 3.81 -15.52
C TRP A 145 -10.00 5.02 -14.96
N ARG A 146 -11.33 4.93 -14.98
CA ARG A 146 -12.24 5.92 -14.38
C ARG A 146 -13.37 5.17 -13.66
N PRO A 147 -13.89 5.70 -12.54
CA PRO A 147 -15.06 5.12 -11.91
C PRO A 147 -16.25 5.20 -12.87
N GLU A 148 -17.06 4.15 -12.89
CA GLU A 148 -18.38 4.21 -13.51
C GLU A 148 -19.23 5.22 -12.71
N GLY A 149 -19.91 6.12 -13.42
CA GLY A 149 -20.67 7.23 -12.83
C GLY A 149 -21.92 6.81 -12.08
#